data_AF-A0A5N7BV31-F1
#
_entry.id   AF-A0A5N7BV31-F1
#
_cell.length_a   1.000
_cell.length_b   1.000
_cell.length_c   1.000
_cell.angle_alpha   90.00
_cell.angle_beta   90.00
_cell.angle_gamma   90.00
#
_symmetry.space_group_name_H-M   'P 1'
#
loop_
_entity.id
_entity.type
_entity.pdbx_description
1 polymer ?
#
loop_
_entity_poly.entity_id
_entity_poly.type
_entity_poly.pdbx_seq_one_letter_code
_entity_poly.pdbx_strand_id
1 'polypeptide(L)'
;MKIPLLCLDIFLFSQFEQAEFRNPAARVRPRFRYWLPDASVGPTVVQMNIQVAGANSAGGVEFLPYYNYNEVVPRSDWVTYGFGTTEFVNIFKAALQAHKDASLVMDFPLGPNQGQGVSASPDDKGL
;
A
#
# COMPACT_ATOMS: atom_id res chain seq x y z
N MET A 1 -2.77 48.91 18.42
CA MET A 1 -3.34 47.80 19.22
C MET A 1 -2.44 46.57 18.98
N LYS A 2 -1.61 46.18 19.96
CA LYS A 2 -0.73 45.00 19.86
C LYS A 2 -1.49 43.82 20.44
N ILE A 3 -1.89 42.88 19.60
CA ILE A 3 -2.44 41.59 20.05
C ILE A 3 -1.26 40.80 20.66
N PRO A 4 -1.34 40.32 21.91
CA PRO A 4 -0.26 39.58 22.54
C PRO A 4 -0.04 38.24 21.81
N LEU A 5 1.23 37.91 21.54
CA LEU A 5 1.70 36.75 20.77
C LEU A 5 1.01 35.42 21.19
N LEU A 6 0.83 35.23 22.49
CA LEU A 6 0.22 34.03 23.09
C LEU A 6 -1.20 33.75 22.58
N CYS A 7 -1.98 34.80 22.28
CA CYS A 7 -3.34 34.64 21.77
C CYS A 7 -3.32 34.20 20.29
N LEU A 8 -2.37 34.73 19.51
CA LEU A 8 -2.21 34.38 18.10
C LEU A 8 -1.83 32.90 17.93
N ASP A 9 -0.96 32.39 18.81
CA ASP A 9 -0.50 31.01 18.78
C ASP A 9 -1.64 30.01 19.08
N ILE A 10 -2.52 30.32 20.03
CA ILE A 10 -3.69 29.48 20.37
C ILE A 10 -4.68 29.41 19.20
N PHE A 11 -4.97 30.56 18.57
CA PHE A 11 -5.87 30.60 17.42
C PHE A 11 -5.29 29.85 16.21
N LEU A 12 -3.99 30.00 15.92
CA LEU A 12 -3.33 29.25 14.86
C LEU A 12 -3.38 27.74 15.12
N PHE A 13 -3.10 27.33 16.35
CA PHE A 13 -3.06 25.92 16.74
C PHE A 13 -4.45 25.27 16.65
N SER A 14 -5.49 25.95 17.15
CA SER A 14 -6.87 25.46 17.03
C SER A 14 -7.33 25.35 15.58
N GLN A 15 -6.92 26.29 14.72
CA GLN A 15 -7.28 26.27 13.31
C GLN A 15 -6.54 25.16 12.54
N PHE A 16 -5.31 24.86 12.93
CA PHE A 16 -4.55 23.71 12.43
C PHE A 16 -5.21 22.37 12.83
N GLU A 17 -5.59 22.20 14.10
CA GLU A 17 -6.27 20.98 14.56
C GLU A 17 -7.62 20.75 13.86
N GLN A 18 -8.41 21.81 13.67
CA GLN A 18 -9.67 21.69 12.92
C GLN A 18 -9.44 21.31 11.46
N ALA A 19 -8.37 21.80 10.83
CA ALA A 19 -8.02 21.42 9.47
C ALA A 19 -7.57 19.95 9.38
N GLU A 20 -6.76 19.47 10.33
CA GLU A 20 -6.34 18.07 10.39
C GLU A 20 -7.53 17.14 10.68
N PHE A 21 -8.46 17.53 11.55
CA PHE A 21 -9.67 16.74 11.81
C PHE A 21 -10.59 16.65 10.58
N ARG A 22 -10.77 17.75 9.83
CA ARG A 22 -11.62 17.79 8.62
C ARG A 22 -10.97 17.08 7.43
N ASN A 23 -9.65 17.11 7.33
CA ASN A 23 -8.89 16.47 6.25
C ASN A 23 -7.69 15.70 6.84
N PRO A 24 -7.94 14.54 7.46
CA PRO A 24 -6.89 13.79 8.14
C PRO A 24 -5.81 13.34 7.15
N ALA A 25 -4.56 13.27 7.60
CA ALA A 25 -3.46 12.73 6.79
C ALA A 25 -3.70 11.25 6.42
N ALA A 26 -3.19 10.80 5.27
CA ALA A 26 -3.36 9.42 4.80
C ALA A 26 -2.95 8.35 5.84
N ARG A 27 -1.95 8.65 6.67
CA ARG A 27 -1.44 7.75 7.73
C ARG A 27 -2.51 7.34 8.77
N VAL A 28 -3.51 8.18 9.02
CA VAL A 28 -4.59 7.95 10.01
C VAL A 28 -5.94 7.59 9.37
N ARG A 29 -6.02 7.56 8.04
CA ARG A 29 -7.20 7.10 7.31
C ARG A 29 -7.24 5.57 7.26
N PRO A 30 -8.41 4.93 7.11
CA PRO A 30 -8.51 3.48 6.97
C PRO A 30 -7.76 3.00 5.72
N ARG A 31 -7.19 1.80 5.81
CA ARG A 31 -6.53 1.11 4.72
C ARG A 31 -7.18 -0.25 4.50
N PHE A 32 -7.17 -0.73 3.27
CA PHE A 32 -7.83 -1.97 2.87
C PHE A 32 -6.81 -2.98 2.35
N ARG A 33 -7.10 -4.27 2.54
CA ARG A 33 -6.32 -5.35 1.93
C ARG A 33 -6.59 -5.42 0.44
N TYR A 34 -5.54 -5.25 -0.35
CA TYR A 34 -5.57 -5.46 -1.79
C TYR A 34 -4.94 -6.83 -2.08
N TRP A 35 -5.77 -7.82 -2.36
CA TRP A 35 -5.32 -9.18 -2.63
C TRP A 35 -4.85 -9.28 -4.08
N LEU A 36 -3.54 -9.32 -4.26
CA LEU A 36 -2.93 -9.56 -5.56
C LEU A 36 -2.96 -11.07 -5.84
N PRO A 37 -3.67 -11.54 -6.88
CA PRO A 37 -3.70 -12.97 -7.22
C PRO A 37 -2.34 -13.47 -7.68
N ASP A 38 -1.66 -12.74 -8.57
CA ASP A 38 -0.23 -12.86 -8.86
C ASP A 38 0.28 -11.65 -9.66
N ALA A 39 1.54 -11.69 -10.09
CA ALA A 39 2.17 -10.62 -10.86
C ALA A 39 1.83 -10.63 -12.37
N SER A 40 0.94 -11.51 -12.84
CA SER A 40 0.43 -11.45 -14.23
C SER A 40 -0.60 -10.33 -14.43
N VAL A 41 -1.11 -9.75 -13.34
CA VAL A 41 -2.05 -8.63 -13.38
C VAL A 41 -1.41 -7.41 -14.02
N GLY A 42 -2.16 -6.75 -14.91
CA GLY A 42 -1.71 -5.53 -15.58
C GLY A 42 -1.37 -4.40 -14.58
N PRO A 43 -0.16 -3.80 -14.65
CA PRO A 43 0.25 -2.74 -13.73
C PRO A 43 -0.68 -1.54 -13.69
N THR A 44 -1.24 -1.14 -14.83
CA THR A 44 -2.16 0.00 -14.92
C THR A 44 -3.46 -0.25 -14.15
N VAL A 45 -3.94 -1.49 -14.08
CA VAL A 45 -5.13 -1.86 -13.30
C VAL A 45 -4.86 -1.69 -11.81
N VAL A 46 -3.73 -2.21 -11.33
CA VAL A 46 -3.30 -2.07 -9.93
C VAL A 46 -3.17 -0.59 -9.56
N GLN A 47 -2.51 0.20 -10.40
CA GLN A 47 -2.32 1.64 -10.15
C GLN A 47 -3.65 2.39 -10.09
N MET A 48 -4.54 2.16 -11.05
CA MET A 48 -5.87 2.75 -11.08
C MET A 48 -6.69 2.37 -9.83
N ASN A 49 -6.65 1.11 -9.41
CA ASN A 49 -7.37 0.65 -8.21
C ASN A 49 -6.89 1.37 -6.94
N ILE A 50 -5.59 1.54 -6.78
CA ILE A 50 -4.98 2.30 -5.67
C ILE A 50 -5.41 3.78 -5.70
N GLN A 51 -5.36 4.41 -6.87
CA GLN A 51 -5.77 5.81 -7.04
C GLN A 51 -7.26 6.00 -6.71
N VAL A 52 -8.12 5.10 -7.19
CA VAL A 52 -9.56 5.11 -6.88
C VAL A 52 -9.81 4.92 -5.39
N ALA A 53 -9.06 4.06 -4.71
CA ALA A 53 -9.17 3.92 -3.25
C ALA A 53 -8.85 5.25 -2.54
N GLY A 54 -7.77 5.93 -2.93
CA GLY A 54 -7.40 7.24 -2.40
C GLY A 54 -8.45 8.32 -2.67
N ALA A 55 -9.01 8.35 -3.89
CA ALA A 55 -10.09 9.26 -4.25
C ALA A 55 -11.36 9.03 -3.42
N ASN A 56 -11.55 7.81 -2.91
CA ASN A 56 -12.62 7.43 -1.99
C ASN A 56 -12.18 7.48 -0.51
N SER A 57 -11.22 8.34 -0.18
CA SER A 57 -10.78 8.64 1.19
C SER A 57 -10.06 7.50 1.94
N ALA A 58 -9.60 6.45 1.24
CA ALA A 58 -8.66 5.52 1.84
C ALA A 58 -7.32 6.22 2.13
N GLY A 59 -6.62 5.75 3.16
CA GLY A 59 -5.23 6.11 3.43
C GLY A 59 -4.23 5.42 2.50
N GLY A 60 -4.69 4.41 1.75
CA GLY A 60 -3.91 3.53 0.90
C GLY A 60 -4.39 2.08 1.02
N VAL A 61 -3.56 1.15 0.56
CA VAL A 61 -3.86 -0.28 0.65
C VAL A 61 -2.69 -1.06 1.26
N GLU A 62 -3.00 -2.19 1.87
CA GLU A 62 -2.03 -3.25 2.12
C GLU A 62 -1.91 -4.07 0.83
N PHE A 63 -0.77 -3.94 0.14
CA PHE A 63 -0.48 -4.71 -1.07
C PHE A 63 -0.11 -6.13 -0.68
N LEU A 64 -1.08 -7.04 -0.79
CA LEU A 64 -1.01 -8.37 -0.20
C LEU A 64 -0.86 -9.44 -1.30
N PRO A 65 0.32 -10.05 -1.47
CA PRO A 65 0.53 -11.13 -2.42
C PRO A 65 -0.20 -12.37 -1.91
N TYR A 66 -1.31 -12.73 -2.55
CA TYR A 66 -2.19 -13.80 -2.09
C TYR A 66 -2.57 -14.72 -3.25
N TYR A 67 -1.71 -15.72 -3.45
CA TYR A 67 -1.73 -16.58 -4.61
C TYR A 67 -2.76 -17.71 -4.48
N ASN A 68 -3.31 -18.16 -5.61
CA ASN A 68 -4.19 -19.33 -5.72
C ASN A 68 -5.41 -19.32 -4.77
N TYR A 69 -5.96 -18.14 -4.42
CA TYR A 69 -7.13 -18.06 -3.55
C TYR A 69 -8.35 -18.72 -4.20
N ASN A 70 -8.86 -19.78 -3.58
CA ASN A 70 -9.99 -20.59 -4.06
C ASN A 70 -9.79 -21.25 -5.44
N GLU A 71 -8.55 -21.44 -5.90
CA GLU A 71 -8.30 -21.95 -7.25
C GLU A 71 -8.24 -23.47 -7.37
N VAL A 72 -8.86 -23.96 -8.45
CA VAL A 72 -8.70 -25.30 -9.03
C VAL A 72 -8.21 -25.11 -10.48
N VAL A 73 -6.89 -24.98 -10.67
CA VAL A 73 -6.09 -24.97 -11.93
C VAL A 73 -6.54 -24.03 -13.09
N PRO A 74 -5.61 -23.32 -13.77
CA PRO A 74 -4.16 -23.34 -13.59
C PRO A 74 -3.71 -22.46 -12.42
N ARG A 75 -2.79 -23.00 -11.63
CA ARG A 75 -2.15 -22.27 -10.53
C ARG A 75 -1.26 -21.15 -11.06
N SER A 76 -0.98 -20.14 -10.24
CA SER A 76 0.04 -19.13 -10.53
C SER A 76 1.37 -19.80 -10.91
N ASP A 77 2.03 -19.26 -11.95
CA ASP A 77 3.40 -19.62 -12.28
C ASP A 77 4.34 -19.01 -11.24
N TRP A 78 4.74 -19.83 -10.27
CA TRP A 78 5.62 -19.44 -9.18
C TRP A 78 7.04 -19.05 -9.63
N VAL A 79 7.49 -19.50 -10.81
CA VAL A 79 8.81 -19.17 -11.34
C VAL A 79 8.78 -17.77 -11.96
N THR A 80 7.73 -17.44 -12.69
CA THR A 80 7.60 -16.14 -13.37
C THR A 80 6.99 -15.07 -12.47
N TYR A 81 5.86 -15.36 -11.81
CA TYR A 81 5.01 -14.38 -11.12
C TYR A 81 5.02 -14.51 -9.58
N GLY A 82 5.80 -15.46 -9.05
CA GLY A 82 5.94 -15.69 -7.62
C GLY A 82 6.51 -14.49 -6.85
N PHE A 83 6.36 -14.51 -5.53
CA PHE A 83 6.89 -13.45 -4.67
C PHE A 83 8.41 -13.31 -4.85
N GLY A 84 8.88 -12.08 -4.97
CA GLY A 84 10.31 -11.76 -5.13
C GLY A 84 10.88 -11.94 -6.54
N THR A 85 10.13 -12.48 -7.50
CA THR A 85 10.57 -12.54 -8.90
C THR A 85 10.63 -11.14 -9.54
N THR A 86 11.24 -11.04 -10.71
CA THR A 86 11.29 -9.79 -11.49
C THR A 86 9.89 -9.22 -11.74
N GLU A 87 8.93 -10.06 -12.14
CA GLU A 87 7.55 -9.60 -12.39
C GLU A 87 6.87 -9.13 -11.12
N PHE A 88 7.07 -9.82 -9.99
CA PHE A 88 6.58 -9.36 -8.70
C PHE A 88 7.17 -8.01 -8.31
N VAL A 89 8.48 -7.82 -8.47
CA VAL A 89 9.14 -6.55 -8.17
C VAL A 89 8.61 -5.42 -9.07
N ASN A 90 8.32 -5.70 -10.33
CA ASN A 90 7.74 -4.72 -11.26
C ASN A 90 6.35 -4.27 -10.81
N ILE A 91 5.46 -5.21 -10.49
CA ILE A 91 4.10 -4.88 -10.04
C ILE A 91 4.11 -4.19 -8.66
N PHE A 92 5.01 -4.61 -7.76
CA PHE A 92 5.22 -3.96 -6.46
C PHE A 92 5.66 -2.50 -6.63
N LYS A 93 6.63 -2.24 -7.51
CA LYS A 93 7.07 -0.87 -7.83
C LYS A 93 5.95 -0.04 -8.46
N ALA A 94 5.14 -0.62 -9.34
CA ALA A 94 3.98 0.06 -9.91
C ALA A 94 2.96 0.46 -8.84
N ALA A 95 2.67 -0.45 -7.89
CA ALA A 95 1.81 -0.17 -6.75
C ALA A 95 2.40 0.92 -5.85
N LEU A 96 3.69 0.85 -5.54
CA LEU A 96 4.39 1.87 -4.74
C LEU A 96 4.36 3.24 -5.41
N GLN A 97 4.56 3.30 -6.74
CA GLN A 97 4.48 4.52 -7.51
C GLN A 97 3.07 5.12 -7.46
N ALA A 98 2.01 4.32 -7.59
CA ALA A 98 0.64 4.81 -7.46
C ALA A 98 0.33 5.38 -6.08
N HIS A 99 0.84 4.76 -5.01
CA HIS A 99 0.70 5.31 -3.66
C HIS A 99 1.41 6.67 -3.54
N LYS A 100 2.63 6.78 -4.08
CA LYS A 100 3.40 8.03 -4.09
C LYS A 100 2.65 9.13 -4.84
N ASP A 101 2.17 8.84 -6.05
CA ASP A 101 1.47 9.80 -6.90
C ASP A 101 0.15 10.28 -6.27
N ALA A 102 -0.53 9.40 -5.53
CA ALA A 102 -1.78 9.70 -4.83
C ALA A 102 -1.60 10.23 -3.39
N SER A 103 -0.35 10.42 -2.92
CA SER A 103 -0.04 10.82 -1.54
C SER A 103 -0.65 9.87 -0.48
N LEU A 104 -0.60 8.56 -0.75
CA LEU A 104 -1.11 7.48 0.10
C LEU A 104 0.03 6.72 0.79
N VAL A 105 -0.33 5.90 1.79
CA VAL A 105 0.57 5.00 2.51
C VAL A 105 0.37 3.57 2.03
N MET A 106 1.44 2.89 1.66
CA MET A 106 1.43 1.47 1.30
C MET A 106 1.88 0.63 2.49
N ASP A 107 1.03 -0.30 2.92
CA ASP A 107 1.44 -1.39 3.80
C ASP A 107 1.75 -2.62 2.92
N PHE A 108 2.67 -3.48 3.36
CA PHE A 108 2.97 -4.73 2.66
C PHE A 108 3.55 -5.78 3.63
N PRO A 109 3.29 -7.08 3.41
CA PRO A 109 3.86 -8.14 4.23
C PRO A 109 5.33 -8.40 3.87
N LEU A 110 6.07 -9.03 4.79
CA LEU A 110 7.46 -9.46 4.56
C LEU A 110 7.58 -10.65 3.59
N GLY A 111 6.47 -11.31 3.25
CA GLY A 111 6.41 -12.48 2.39
C GLY A 111 5.02 -12.70 1.80
N PRO A 112 4.82 -13.72 0.98
CA PRO A 112 3.51 -14.07 0.46
C PRO A 112 2.58 -14.49 1.62
N ASN A 113 1.31 -14.15 1.47
CA ASN A 113 0.29 -14.35 2.51
C ASN A 113 0.07 -15.85 2.81
N GLN A 114 -0.46 -16.17 4.00
CA GLN A 114 -0.79 -17.52 4.48
C GLN A 114 0.39 -18.51 4.51
N GLY A 115 1.63 -18.03 4.68
CA GLY A 115 2.79 -18.90 4.82
C GLY A 115 3.10 -19.70 3.55
N GLN A 116 2.73 -19.18 2.38
CA GLN A 116 2.94 -19.82 1.07
C GLN A 116 4.41 -20.03 0.70
N GLY A 117 5.34 -19.58 1.56
CA GLY A 117 6.77 -19.77 1.43
C GLY A 117 7.34 -18.95 0.27
N VAL A 118 8.65 -18.73 0.33
CA VAL A 118 9.42 -18.21 -0.80
C VAL A 118 10.48 -19.23 -1.12
N SER A 119 10.78 -19.42 -2.40
CA SER A 119 11.92 -20.26 -2.79
C SER A 119 13.20 -19.55 -2.34
N ALA A 120 13.83 -20.05 -1.28
CA ALA A 120 15.08 -19.53 -0.76
C ALA A 120 16.04 -20.68 -0.48
N SER A 121 17.33 -20.50 -0.79
CA SER A 121 18.36 -21.49 -0.49
C SER A 121 18.67 -21.46 1.00
N PRO A 122 18.90 -22.60 1.67
CA PRO A 122 19.33 -22.62 3.07
C PRO A 122 20.60 -21.79 3.36
N ASP A 123 21.42 -21.54 2.34
CA ASP A 123 22.66 -20.76 2.44
C ASP A 123 22.46 -19.25 2.16
N ASP A 124 21.24 -18.80 1.86
CA ASP A 124 20.95 -17.40 1.59
C ASP A 124 21.08 -16.56 2.87
N LYS A 125 21.89 -15.51 2.82
CA LYS A 125 22.10 -14.62 3.97
C LYS A 125 20.80 -13.90 4.34
N GLY A 126 20.39 -14.02 5.60
CA GLY A 126 19.22 -13.31 6.14
C GLY A 126 17.94 -14.14 6.17
N LEU A 127 18.02 -15.45 5.86
CA LEU A 127 17.12 -16.47 6.41
C LEU A 127 17.49 -16.80 7.87
#